data_AF-A0A7U9RPS4-F1
#
_entry.id   AF-A0A7U9RPS4-F1
#
_cell.length_a   1.000
_cell.length_b   1.000
_cell.length_c   1.000
_cell.angle_alpha   90.00
_cell.angle_beta   90.00
_cell.angle_gamma   90.00
#
_symmetry.space_group_name_H-M   'P 1'
#
loop_
_entity.id
_entity.type
_entity.pdbx_description
1 polymer ?
#
loop_
_entity_poly.entity_id
_entity_poly.type
_entity_poly.pdbx_seq_one_letter_code
_entity_poly.pdbx_strand_id
1 'polypeptide(L)'
;MRIMEILKQKKGDIPFWGWIVFTIIPLFFFCIYTYTDIRVTTEDGIAVWYAIFDEKSLSKYYMMLYPYREGGYPSYDFFIYLIFAIWDFPLYIYEKLAKTGFAQNYIMLLYAKSICLFFLILCVNQIYKIVYRITNDKGRAWWSCFTFIFSATVFQAVAIICGYDVISLFFTLCGIYAYFEKKDKKFILFFSCAIACKMFALWIFIPLLLLKYKRIWQVIVGFLGGIGVMVLPKLYFMLYQNLSGLKILSDKDSTIVSANAVRYISDYLWSSEAPIATIYIPWLFFFSFILWVWCWFNKKELSNKMIIYICLIGMSIFMLTCYTHPQWMILIMPYIAILECIEWTNLPMCLFCEVCMGIGHILWMVRNAPQCYSYNIINNMLHFEEGNREFWFTGIWLYISKLSSVVHISIDHIFLAFRSVFVASFILLLIYVYPRERQQETAVESKEVRRLFYLKSMISMLVLGIPLLGVILRMMGLQ
;
A
#
# COMPACT_ATOMS: atom_id res chain seq x y z
N MET A 1 18.49 11.61 12.71
CA MET A 1 18.67 12.31 11.43
C MET A 1 17.50 13.28 11.27
N ARG A 2 17.76 14.59 11.33
CA ARG A 2 16.70 15.62 11.38
C ARG A 2 16.08 15.75 9.98
N ILE A 3 14.76 15.94 9.86
CA ILE A 3 14.05 16.11 8.57
C ILE A 3 14.72 17.20 7.69
N MET A 4 15.27 18.24 8.31
CA MET A 4 16.02 19.29 7.62
C MET A 4 17.29 18.79 6.90
N GLU A 5 17.94 17.72 7.37
CA GLU A 5 19.11 17.13 6.68
C GLU A 5 18.71 16.43 5.38
N ILE A 6 17.49 15.88 5.31
CA ILE A 6 16.94 15.25 4.10
C ILE A 6 16.67 16.31 3.04
N LEU A 7 16.10 17.45 3.44
CA LEU A 7 15.81 18.57 2.54
C LEU A 7 17.08 19.26 2.00
N LYS A 8 18.20 19.16 2.73
CA LYS A 8 19.50 19.78 2.36
C LYS A 8 20.37 18.91 1.45
N GLN A 9 20.04 17.64 1.22
CA GLN A 9 20.81 16.81 0.29
C GLN A 9 20.61 17.29 -1.16
N LYS A 10 21.71 17.47 -1.91
CA LYS A 10 21.64 17.74 -3.36
C LYS A 10 20.76 16.66 -4.01
N LYS A 11 19.63 17.05 -4.60
CA LYS A 11 18.57 16.20 -5.18
C LYS A 11 18.98 15.50 -6.48
N GLY A 12 20.24 15.09 -6.57
CA GLY A 12 20.89 14.66 -7.80
C GLY A 12 20.82 15.77 -8.85
N ASP A 13 20.63 15.33 -10.09
CA ASP A 13 20.49 16.17 -11.27
C ASP A 13 19.04 16.62 -11.55
N ILE A 14 18.10 16.31 -10.65
CA ILE A 14 16.69 16.66 -10.80
C ILE A 14 16.55 18.14 -10.43
N PRO A 15 16.12 19.01 -11.36
CA PRO A 15 15.95 20.43 -11.08
C PRO A 15 14.82 20.62 -10.07
N PHE A 16 14.97 21.65 -9.23
CA PHE A 16 14.03 21.94 -8.15
C PHE A 16 12.58 22.16 -8.64
N TRP A 17 12.42 22.80 -9.81
CA TRP A 17 11.09 22.99 -10.42
C TRP A 17 10.39 21.66 -10.71
N GLY A 18 11.14 20.61 -11.06
CA GLY A 18 10.56 19.29 -11.33
C GLY A 18 9.84 18.77 -10.10
N TRP A 19 10.50 18.83 -8.94
CA TRP A 19 9.86 18.46 -7.67
C TRP A 19 8.62 19.29 -7.36
N ILE A 20 8.64 20.60 -7.61
CA ILE A 20 7.48 21.46 -7.33
C ILE A 20 6.29 21.10 -8.22
N VAL A 21 6.47 21.11 -9.54
CA VAL A 21 5.39 20.92 -10.51
C VAL A 21 4.74 19.55 -10.33
N PHE A 22 5.57 18.50 -10.20
CA PHE A 22 5.07 17.14 -10.05
C PHE A 22 4.43 16.89 -8.68
N THR A 23 4.74 17.67 -7.63
CA THR A 23 4.13 17.51 -6.30
C THR A 23 2.85 18.33 -6.10
N ILE A 24 2.74 19.53 -6.67
CA ILE A 24 1.56 20.39 -6.45
C ILE A 24 0.29 19.73 -6.98
N ILE A 25 0.35 19.13 -8.17
CA ILE A 25 -0.85 18.56 -8.81
C ILE A 25 -1.40 17.36 -8.00
N PRO A 26 -0.62 16.32 -7.64
CA PRO A 26 -1.13 15.24 -6.80
C PRO A 26 -1.58 15.71 -5.42
N LEU A 27 -0.93 16.75 -4.86
CA LEU A 27 -1.34 17.32 -3.57
C LEU A 27 -2.71 18.00 -3.67
N PHE A 28 -2.99 18.72 -4.76
CA PHE A 28 -4.32 19.27 -5.01
C PHE A 28 -5.39 18.17 -5.02
N PHE A 29 -5.14 17.07 -5.74
CA PHE A 29 -6.06 15.93 -5.78
C PHE A 29 -6.23 15.25 -4.42
N PHE A 30 -5.13 15.05 -3.70
CA PHE A 30 -5.16 14.58 -2.33
C PHE A 30 -6.06 15.48 -1.46
N CYS A 31 -6.06 16.79 -1.64
CA CYS A 31 -6.91 17.69 -0.84
C CYS A 31 -8.42 17.57 -1.12
N ILE A 32 -8.83 17.00 -2.25
CA ILE A 32 -10.25 16.92 -2.66
C ILE A 32 -10.81 15.50 -2.69
N TYR A 33 -9.98 14.48 -2.45
CA TYR A 33 -10.38 13.07 -2.41
C TYR A 33 -10.26 12.48 -1.02
N THR A 34 -11.20 11.61 -0.64
CA THR A 34 -11.11 10.75 0.55
C THR A 34 -11.93 9.49 0.37
N TYR A 35 -11.29 8.35 0.57
CA TYR A 35 -11.97 7.07 0.69
C TYR A 35 -12.37 6.80 2.15
N THR A 36 -13.40 5.99 2.37
CA THR A 36 -13.97 5.74 3.71
C THR A 36 -12.99 5.08 4.67
N ASP A 37 -12.07 4.23 4.19
CA ASP A 37 -11.17 3.45 5.05
C ASP A 37 -10.27 4.32 5.93
N ILE A 38 -9.70 5.41 5.39
CA ILE A 38 -8.83 6.29 6.19
C ILE A 38 -9.63 6.97 7.30
N ARG A 39 -10.89 7.34 7.04
CA ARG A 39 -11.78 7.93 8.04
C ARG A 39 -12.07 6.92 9.15
N VAL A 40 -12.55 5.72 8.81
CA VAL A 40 -12.90 4.67 9.79
C VAL A 40 -11.69 4.29 10.65
N THR A 41 -10.51 4.16 10.03
CA THR A 41 -9.28 3.80 10.75
C THR A 41 -8.82 4.92 11.68
N THR A 42 -9.01 6.19 11.30
CA THR A 42 -8.74 7.35 12.16
C THR A 42 -9.70 7.36 13.36
N GLU A 43 -11.00 7.13 13.14
CA GLU A 43 -12.01 7.05 14.22
C GLU A 43 -11.63 5.97 15.24
N ASP A 44 -11.23 4.79 14.77
CA ASP A 44 -10.76 3.70 15.63
C ASP A 44 -9.44 4.06 16.36
N GLY A 45 -8.51 4.75 15.69
CA GLY A 45 -7.29 5.28 16.32
C GLY A 45 -7.59 6.29 17.44
N ILE A 46 -8.53 7.21 17.22
CA ILE A 46 -9.00 8.16 18.23
C ILE A 46 -9.68 7.42 19.39
N ALA A 47 -10.43 6.35 19.11
CA ALA A 47 -11.11 5.56 20.13
C ALA A 47 -10.14 4.97 21.19
N VAL A 48 -8.85 4.81 20.87
CA VAL A 48 -7.82 4.44 21.87
C VAL A 48 -7.76 5.47 23.01
N TRP A 49 -7.83 6.75 22.70
CA TRP A 49 -7.80 7.81 23.71
C TRP A 49 -9.08 7.84 24.54
N TYR A 50 -10.23 7.62 23.91
CA TYR A 50 -11.49 7.44 24.64
C TYR A 50 -11.43 6.22 25.58
N ALA A 51 -10.86 5.10 25.13
CA ALA A 51 -10.67 3.92 25.98
C ALA A 51 -9.81 4.23 27.23
N ILE A 52 -8.74 5.02 27.05
CA ILE A 52 -7.80 5.36 28.12
C ILE A 52 -8.37 6.41 29.07
N PHE A 53 -8.91 7.51 28.56
CA PHE A 53 -9.25 8.68 29.37
C PHE A 53 -10.70 8.69 29.84
N ASP A 54 -11.63 8.22 29.01
CA ASP A 54 -13.07 8.26 29.31
C ASP A 54 -13.54 6.96 29.96
N GLU A 55 -13.28 5.83 29.31
CA GLU A 55 -13.61 4.50 29.84
C GLU A 55 -12.66 4.04 30.95
N LYS A 56 -11.51 4.71 31.11
CA LYS A 56 -10.45 4.38 32.07
C LYS A 56 -9.99 2.92 31.99
N SER A 57 -10.14 2.29 30.82
CA SER A 57 -9.81 0.89 30.59
C SER A 57 -9.48 0.66 29.12
N LEU A 58 -8.18 0.57 28.83
CA LEU A 58 -7.71 0.20 27.50
C LEU A 58 -8.24 -1.18 27.09
N SER A 59 -8.42 -2.10 28.03
CA SER A 59 -8.85 -3.48 27.76
C SER A 59 -10.24 -3.57 27.10
N LYS A 60 -11.07 -2.53 27.24
CA LYS A 60 -12.38 -2.43 26.59
C LYS A 60 -12.34 -1.88 25.15
N TYR A 61 -11.17 -1.50 24.63
CA TYR A 61 -11.02 -0.84 23.33
C TYR A 61 -11.77 -1.52 22.18
N TYR A 62 -11.64 -2.85 22.05
CA TYR A 62 -12.34 -3.59 20.97
C TYR A 62 -13.83 -3.83 21.23
N MET A 63 -14.37 -3.37 22.36
CA MET A 63 -15.77 -3.52 22.74
C MET A 63 -16.51 -2.17 22.77
N MET A 64 -15.80 -1.06 22.61
CA MET A 64 -16.41 0.26 22.64
C MET A 64 -16.70 0.74 21.22
N LEU A 65 -17.79 1.50 21.11
CA LEU A 65 -18.12 2.23 19.90
C LEU A 65 -17.44 3.58 19.94
N TYR A 66 -16.95 4.03 18.79
CA TYR A 66 -16.47 5.40 18.65
C TYR A 66 -17.67 6.38 18.76
N PRO A 67 -17.61 7.43 19.61
CA PRO A 67 -18.80 8.20 19.99
C PRO A 67 -19.52 8.97 18.87
N TYR A 68 -18.82 9.24 17.76
CA TYR A 68 -19.37 10.01 16.63
C TYR A 68 -19.61 9.15 15.37
N ARG A 69 -19.62 7.82 15.51
CA ARG A 69 -19.99 6.89 14.43
C ARG A 69 -21.18 6.03 14.87
N GLU A 70 -22.10 5.82 13.93
CA GLU A 70 -23.17 4.83 14.09
C GLU A 70 -22.61 3.42 13.85
N GLY A 71 -22.35 2.69 14.94
CA GLY A 71 -21.93 1.30 14.90
C GLY A 71 -20.48 1.08 14.44
N GLY A 72 -20.11 -0.19 14.25
CA GLY A 72 -18.77 -0.60 13.82
C GLY A 72 -17.74 -0.65 14.97
N TYR A 73 -16.99 -1.75 15.02
CA TYR A 73 -15.90 -1.97 15.96
C TYR A 73 -14.55 -1.99 15.25
N PRO A 74 -13.45 -1.70 15.96
CA PRO A 74 -12.12 -1.79 15.38
C PRO A 74 -11.84 -3.19 14.80
N SER A 75 -11.33 -3.23 13.56
CA SER A 75 -11.18 -4.45 12.76
C SER A 75 -9.72 -4.86 12.49
N TYR A 76 -8.75 -3.98 12.77
CA TYR A 76 -7.32 -4.25 12.58
C TYR A 76 -6.58 -4.64 13.86
N ASP A 77 -5.36 -5.15 13.70
CA ASP A 77 -4.45 -5.41 14.81
C ASP A 77 -4.08 -4.12 15.55
N PHE A 78 -4.01 -4.18 16.88
CA PHE A 78 -3.92 -2.99 17.73
C PHE A 78 -2.75 -2.05 17.41
N PHE A 79 -1.65 -2.59 16.88
CA PHE A 79 -0.45 -1.80 16.59
C PHE A 79 -0.69 -0.69 15.55
N ILE A 80 -1.53 -0.92 14.52
CA ILE A 80 -1.85 0.16 13.57
C ILE A 80 -2.62 1.28 14.26
N TYR A 81 -3.57 0.93 15.12
CA TYR A 81 -4.36 1.90 15.87
C TYR A 81 -3.53 2.68 16.88
N LEU A 82 -2.46 2.10 17.43
CA LEU A 82 -1.51 2.84 18.25
C LEU A 82 -0.79 3.95 17.44
N ILE A 83 -0.43 3.68 16.19
CA ILE A 83 0.18 4.68 15.31
C ILE A 83 -0.80 5.81 15.01
N PHE A 84 -2.05 5.47 14.66
CA PHE A 84 -3.11 6.46 14.47
C PHE A 84 -3.38 7.24 15.75
N ALA A 85 -3.54 6.59 16.90
CA ALA A 85 -3.73 7.26 18.18
C ALA A 85 -2.64 8.31 18.45
N ILE A 86 -1.36 7.97 18.25
CA ILE A 86 -0.26 8.92 18.42
C ILE A 86 -0.40 10.12 17.47
N TRP A 87 -0.74 9.89 16.20
CA TRP A 87 -0.92 10.93 15.20
C TRP A 87 -2.17 11.81 15.46
N ASP A 88 -3.26 11.18 15.88
CA ASP A 88 -4.61 11.76 15.97
C ASP A 88 -4.95 12.27 17.37
N PHE A 89 -3.98 12.30 18.29
CA PHE A 89 -4.18 12.93 19.60
C PHE A 89 -4.70 14.37 19.53
N PRO A 90 -4.25 15.24 18.58
CA PRO A 90 -4.87 16.55 18.39
C PRO A 90 -6.34 16.50 17.97
N LEU A 91 -6.75 15.48 17.19
CA LEU A 91 -8.15 15.28 16.80
C LEU A 91 -8.99 14.88 18.01
N TYR A 92 -8.50 14.01 18.88
CA TYR A 92 -9.16 13.69 20.15
C TYR A 92 -9.43 14.95 20.98
N ILE A 93 -8.42 15.84 21.12
CA ILE A 93 -8.60 17.12 21.84
C ILE A 93 -9.67 17.98 21.15
N TYR A 94 -9.62 18.09 19.81
CA TYR A 94 -10.61 18.83 19.05
C TYR A 94 -12.03 18.31 19.33
N GLU A 95 -12.26 17.00 19.29
CA GLU A 95 -13.58 16.42 19.53
C GLU A 95 -14.10 16.67 20.94
N LYS A 96 -13.20 16.64 21.93
CA LYS A 96 -13.56 16.99 23.32
C LYS A 96 -14.00 18.42 23.48
N LEU A 97 -13.38 19.35 22.76
CA LEU A 97 -13.69 20.78 22.83
C LEU A 97 -14.90 21.15 21.98
N ALA A 98 -14.93 20.68 20.72
CA ALA A 98 -15.93 21.03 19.73
C ALA A 98 -17.22 20.20 19.84
N LYS A 99 -17.21 19.10 20.59
CA LYS A 99 -18.35 18.17 20.78
C LYS A 99 -18.93 17.65 19.45
N THR A 100 -18.10 17.54 18.43
CA THR A 100 -18.44 17.00 17.10
C THR A 100 -17.27 16.15 16.59
N GLY A 101 -17.55 15.16 15.75
CA GLY A 101 -16.52 14.29 15.17
C GLY A 101 -15.63 15.02 14.18
N PHE A 102 -14.36 14.63 14.10
CA PHE A 102 -13.37 15.28 13.22
C PHE A 102 -13.79 15.26 11.74
N ALA A 103 -14.50 14.21 11.30
CA ALA A 103 -14.89 14.01 9.90
C ALA A 103 -15.86 15.08 9.36
N GLN A 104 -16.53 15.82 10.25
CA GLN A 104 -17.42 16.94 9.88
C GLN A 104 -16.65 18.21 9.51
N ASN A 105 -15.34 18.26 9.77
CA ASN A 105 -14.51 19.42 9.48
C ASN A 105 -13.46 19.09 8.42
N TYR A 106 -13.49 19.81 7.30
CA TYR A 106 -12.58 19.64 6.17
C TYR A 106 -11.09 19.67 6.58
N ILE A 107 -10.70 20.62 7.44
CA ILE A 107 -9.30 20.78 7.88
C ILE A 107 -8.88 19.62 8.78
N MET A 108 -9.77 19.17 9.67
CA MET A 108 -9.48 18.04 10.55
C MET A 108 -9.39 16.73 9.76
N LEU A 109 -10.23 16.55 8.75
CA LEU A 109 -10.15 15.41 7.84
C LEU A 109 -8.87 15.42 6.99
N LEU A 110 -8.43 16.60 6.51
CA LEU A 110 -7.12 16.75 5.87
C LEU A 110 -5.97 16.37 6.81
N TYR A 111 -6.04 16.79 8.08
CA TYR A 111 -5.05 16.43 9.09
C TYR A 111 -5.00 14.92 9.32
N ALA A 112 -6.16 14.27 9.51
CA ALA A 112 -6.26 12.82 9.72
C ALA A 112 -5.52 12.03 8.63
N LYS A 113 -5.83 12.32 7.37
CA LYS A 113 -5.20 11.60 6.24
C LYS A 113 -3.76 12.01 5.94
N SER A 114 -3.28 13.13 6.48
CA SER A 114 -1.90 13.60 6.24
C SER A 114 -0.82 12.64 6.78
N ILE A 115 -1.19 11.72 7.68
CA ILE A 115 -0.35 10.59 8.10
C ILE A 115 0.18 9.79 6.89
N CYS A 116 -0.65 9.59 5.85
CA CYS A 116 -0.25 8.87 4.64
C CYS A 116 0.87 9.59 3.88
N LEU A 117 0.82 10.94 3.82
CA LEU A 117 1.89 11.74 3.20
C LEU A 117 3.17 11.71 4.04
N PHE A 118 3.04 11.75 5.37
CA PHE A 118 4.19 11.64 6.26
C PHE A 118 4.93 10.31 6.06
N PHE A 119 4.23 9.19 6.09
CA PHE A 119 4.84 7.87 5.86
C PHE A 119 5.32 7.68 4.42
N LEU A 120 4.68 8.32 3.42
CA LEU A 120 5.20 8.34 2.05
C LEU A 120 6.58 9.01 1.98
N ILE A 121 6.78 10.15 2.64
CA ILE A 121 8.09 10.83 2.73
C ILE A 121 9.11 9.95 3.45
N LEU A 122 8.68 9.21 4.48
CA LEU A 122 9.56 8.27 5.17
C LEU A 122 9.96 7.09 4.27
N CYS A 123 9.05 6.55 3.45
CA CYS A 123 9.37 5.55 2.43
C CYS A 123 10.43 6.07 1.45
N VAL A 124 10.27 7.30 0.96
CA VAL A 124 11.21 7.97 0.05
C VAL A 124 12.61 8.03 0.65
N ASN A 125 12.73 8.42 1.92
CA ASN A 125 14.00 8.42 2.63
C ASN A 125 14.63 7.02 2.70
N GLN A 126 13.84 5.98 2.93
CA GLN A 126 14.37 4.60 2.96
C GLN A 126 14.77 4.10 1.57
N ILE A 127 14.01 4.41 0.52
CA ILE A 127 14.38 4.10 -0.87
C ILE A 127 15.72 4.76 -1.21
N TYR A 128 15.88 6.06 -0.90
CA TYR A 128 17.14 6.77 -1.11
C TYR A 128 18.31 6.04 -0.45
N LYS A 129 18.17 5.70 0.84
CA LYS A 129 19.21 5.00 1.61
C LYS A 129 19.55 3.63 1.03
N ILE A 130 18.54 2.87 0.62
CA ILE A 130 18.72 1.54 0.02
C ILE A 130 19.50 1.67 -1.28
N VAL A 131 19.06 2.53 -2.20
CA VAL A 131 19.68 2.67 -3.52
C VAL A 131 21.09 3.22 -3.38
N TYR A 132 21.29 4.29 -2.60
CA TYR A 132 22.60 4.86 -2.37
C TYR A 132 23.58 3.84 -1.75
N ARG A 133 23.10 2.95 -0.87
CA ARG A 133 23.92 1.86 -0.34
C ARG A 133 24.32 0.84 -1.41
N ILE A 134 23.44 0.56 -2.37
CA ILE A 134 23.67 -0.44 -3.43
C ILE A 134 24.59 0.12 -4.53
N THR A 135 24.40 1.39 -4.92
CA THR A 135 25.05 1.98 -6.10
C THR A 135 26.17 2.96 -5.75
N ASN A 136 26.18 3.51 -4.53
CA ASN A 136 26.98 4.68 -4.15
C ASN A 136 26.74 5.91 -5.05
N ASP A 137 25.59 5.98 -5.73
CA ASP A 137 25.22 7.03 -6.68
C ASP A 137 23.98 7.78 -6.17
N LYS A 138 24.17 9.07 -5.88
CA LYS A 138 23.09 9.95 -5.42
C LYS A 138 22.06 10.24 -6.51
N GLY A 139 22.47 10.31 -7.77
CA GLY A 139 21.59 10.51 -8.91
C GLY A 139 20.63 9.34 -9.05
N ARG A 140 21.14 8.10 -9.07
CA ARG A 140 20.31 6.88 -9.10
C ARG A 140 19.35 6.82 -7.91
N ALA A 141 19.82 7.16 -6.70
CA ALA A 141 18.99 7.18 -5.50
C ALA A 141 17.84 8.19 -5.57
N TRP A 142 18.09 9.41 -6.08
CA TRP A 142 17.04 10.42 -6.25
C TRP A 142 16.08 10.08 -7.38
N TRP A 143 16.55 9.48 -8.48
CA TRP A 143 15.67 9.00 -9.54
C TRP A 143 14.77 7.86 -9.07
N SER A 144 15.26 6.91 -8.24
CA SER A 144 14.38 5.92 -7.60
C SER A 144 13.28 6.56 -6.75
N CYS A 145 13.63 7.60 -5.98
CA CYS A 145 12.66 8.34 -5.18
C CYS A 145 11.62 9.04 -6.06
N PHE A 146 12.07 9.69 -7.13
CA PHE A 146 11.22 10.40 -8.09
C PHE A 146 10.25 9.42 -8.78
N THR A 147 10.77 8.32 -9.32
CA THR A 147 9.98 7.29 -9.99
C THR A 147 8.96 6.64 -9.07
N PHE A 148 9.33 6.39 -7.82
CA PHE A 148 8.41 5.88 -6.80
C PHE A 148 7.26 6.85 -6.53
N ILE A 149 7.54 8.11 -6.16
CA ILE A 149 6.49 9.08 -5.77
C ILE A 149 5.56 9.38 -6.95
N PHE A 150 6.12 9.50 -8.16
CA PHE A 150 5.40 9.92 -9.34
C PHE A 150 5.07 8.72 -10.24
N SER A 151 4.49 7.68 -9.65
CA SER A 151 3.90 6.53 -10.35
C SER A 151 2.38 6.54 -10.26
N ALA A 152 1.72 5.96 -11.26
CA ALA A 152 0.27 5.79 -11.27
C ALA A 152 -0.21 5.00 -10.04
N THR A 153 0.57 4.01 -9.61
CA THR A 153 0.29 3.18 -8.44
C THR A 153 0.33 3.98 -7.12
N VAL A 154 1.32 4.87 -6.93
CA VAL A 154 1.38 5.71 -5.73
C VAL A 154 0.29 6.78 -5.75
N PHE A 155 -0.02 7.35 -6.92
CA PHE A 155 -1.14 8.27 -7.07
C PHE A 155 -2.48 7.61 -6.73
N GLN A 156 -2.73 6.41 -7.24
CA GLN A 156 -3.90 5.61 -6.90
C GLN A 156 -3.97 5.37 -5.39
N ALA A 157 -2.94 4.79 -4.81
CA ALA A 157 -2.97 4.36 -3.42
C ALA A 157 -3.02 5.53 -2.43
N VAL A 158 -2.25 6.59 -2.65
CA VAL A 158 -2.11 7.69 -1.68
C VAL A 158 -2.94 8.92 -2.06
N ALA A 159 -2.86 9.40 -3.30
CA ALA A 159 -3.52 10.65 -3.67
C ALA A 159 -5.03 10.48 -3.89
N ILE A 160 -5.45 9.37 -4.50
CA ILE A 160 -6.87 9.07 -4.78
C ILE A 160 -7.52 8.42 -3.56
N ILE A 161 -6.95 7.31 -3.07
CA ILE A 161 -7.59 6.49 -2.04
C ILE A 161 -7.19 6.91 -0.61
N CYS A 162 -6.07 7.60 -0.44
CA CYS A 162 -5.52 7.91 0.90
C CYS A 162 -5.19 6.65 1.73
N GLY A 163 -4.77 5.58 1.08
CA GLY A 163 -4.46 4.29 1.69
C GLY A 163 -3.25 4.36 2.63
N TYR A 164 -3.45 3.90 3.86
CA TYR A 164 -2.44 3.88 4.94
C TYR A 164 -1.51 2.66 4.90
N ASP A 165 -1.64 1.78 3.89
CA ASP A 165 -0.71 0.66 3.68
C ASP A 165 0.76 1.12 3.51
N VAL A 166 0.97 2.40 3.18
CA VAL A 166 2.28 3.06 3.17
C VAL A 166 3.00 3.01 4.53
N ILE A 167 2.26 2.87 5.64
CA ILE A 167 2.83 2.70 6.99
C ILE A 167 3.55 1.35 7.10
N SER A 168 2.89 0.26 6.69
CA SER A 168 3.51 -1.08 6.65
C SER A 168 4.68 -1.13 5.68
N LEU A 169 4.55 -0.44 4.53
CA LEU A 169 5.61 -0.31 3.53
C LEU A 169 6.87 0.35 4.10
N PHE A 170 6.70 1.44 4.87
CA PHE A 170 7.84 2.11 5.51
C PHE A 170 8.62 1.18 6.44
N PHE A 171 7.92 0.44 7.30
CA PHE A 171 8.56 -0.51 8.21
C PHE A 171 9.22 -1.66 7.44
N THR A 172 8.59 -2.13 6.36
CA THR A 172 9.17 -3.15 5.47
C THR A 172 10.50 -2.67 4.86
N LEU A 173 10.55 -1.44 4.33
CA LEU A 173 11.77 -0.84 3.80
C LEU A 173 12.85 -0.65 4.88
N CYS A 174 12.47 -0.27 6.11
CA CYS A 174 13.39 -0.22 7.25
C CYS A 174 13.96 -1.60 7.58
N GLY A 175 13.14 -2.65 7.52
CA GLY A 175 13.54 -4.04 7.71
C GLY A 175 14.56 -4.48 6.66
N ILE A 176 14.29 -4.20 5.39
CA ILE A 176 15.22 -4.49 4.27
C ILE A 176 16.54 -3.73 4.45
N TYR A 177 16.50 -2.44 4.81
CA TYR A 177 17.72 -1.69 5.06
C TYR A 177 18.53 -2.27 6.22
N ALA A 178 17.87 -2.63 7.33
CA ALA A 178 18.52 -3.29 8.47
C ALA A 178 19.08 -4.68 8.10
N TYR A 179 18.43 -5.39 7.18
CA TYR A 179 18.93 -6.64 6.61
C TYR A 179 20.28 -6.41 5.90
N PHE A 180 20.37 -5.40 5.03
CA PHE A 180 21.62 -5.05 4.35
C PHE A 180 22.71 -4.53 5.29
N GLU A 181 22.34 -3.92 6.40
CA GLU A 181 23.27 -3.53 7.47
C GLU A 181 23.72 -4.69 8.36
N LYS A 182 23.23 -5.92 8.12
CA LYS A 182 23.48 -7.09 8.97
C LYS A 182 23.10 -6.83 10.45
N LYS A 183 22.04 -6.03 10.69
CA LYS A 183 21.52 -5.68 12.02
C LYS A 183 20.27 -6.50 12.37
N ASP A 184 20.49 -7.72 12.83
CA ASP A 184 19.46 -8.77 12.97
C ASP A 184 18.28 -8.37 13.86
N LYS A 185 18.55 -7.80 15.04
CA LYS A 185 17.49 -7.36 15.96
C LYS A 185 16.60 -6.28 15.32
N LYS A 186 17.21 -5.34 14.57
CA LYS A 186 16.47 -4.29 13.86
C LYS A 186 15.68 -4.84 12.68
N PHE A 187 16.26 -5.78 11.93
CA PHE A 187 15.56 -6.50 10.86
C PHE A 187 14.28 -7.16 11.40
N ILE A 188 14.38 -7.96 12.47
CA ILE A 188 13.21 -8.62 13.07
C ILE A 188 12.20 -7.60 13.61
N LEU A 189 12.66 -6.57 14.35
CA LEU A 189 11.78 -5.57 14.94
C LEU A 189 10.99 -4.79 13.88
N PHE A 190 11.64 -4.30 12.83
CA PHE A 190 10.96 -3.53 11.79
C PHE A 190 9.97 -4.39 11.00
N PHE A 191 10.30 -5.65 10.70
CA PHE A 191 9.32 -6.56 10.11
C PHE A 191 8.18 -6.90 11.07
N SER A 192 8.44 -6.98 12.37
CA SER A 192 7.38 -7.16 13.38
C SER A 192 6.38 -6.00 13.38
N CYS A 193 6.87 -4.76 13.33
CA CYS A 193 6.03 -3.58 13.14
C CYS A 193 5.29 -3.61 11.80
N ALA A 194 5.96 -3.99 10.70
CA ALA A 194 5.35 -4.03 9.36
C ALA A 194 4.20 -5.04 9.28
N ILE A 195 4.41 -6.26 9.80
CA ILE A 195 3.43 -7.35 9.83
C ILE A 195 2.24 -6.98 10.70
N ALA A 196 2.48 -6.37 11.86
CA ALA A 196 1.43 -5.89 12.75
C ALA A 196 0.61 -4.72 12.16
N CYS A 197 1.17 -3.96 11.21
CA CYS A 197 0.41 -2.99 10.42
C CYS A 197 -0.37 -3.66 9.28
N LYS A 198 0.26 -4.64 8.61
CA LYS A 198 -0.32 -5.38 7.49
C LYS A 198 0.40 -6.71 7.30
N MET A 199 -0.35 -7.82 7.34
CA MET A 199 0.22 -9.17 7.22
C MET A 199 0.93 -9.44 5.89
N PHE A 200 0.67 -8.66 4.83
CA PHE A 200 1.33 -8.81 3.53
C PHE A 200 2.85 -8.63 3.58
N ALA A 201 3.39 -7.99 4.62
CA ALA A 201 4.83 -7.94 4.85
C ALA A 201 5.46 -9.34 5.04
N LEU A 202 4.67 -10.37 5.39
CA LEU A 202 5.12 -11.77 5.48
C LEU A 202 5.68 -12.30 4.14
N TRP A 203 5.11 -11.87 3.01
CA TRP A 203 5.54 -12.29 1.67
C TRP A 203 6.97 -11.88 1.34
N ILE A 204 7.52 -10.90 2.08
CA ILE A 204 8.90 -10.46 1.97
C ILE A 204 9.71 -10.98 3.15
N PHE A 205 9.16 -10.92 4.35
CA PHE A 205 9.84 -11.32 5.57
C PHE A 205 10.30 -12.78 5.53
N ILE A 206 9.42 -13.71 5.13
CA ILE A 206 9.72 -15.15 5.13
C ILE A 206 10.87 -15.47 4.16
N PRO A 207 10.84 -15.08 2.86
CA PRO A 207 11.99 -15.27 1.97
C PRO A 207 13.31 -14.74 2.54
N LEU A 208 13.33 -13.52 3.08
CA LEU A 208 14.55 -12.92 3.64
C LEU A 208 15.04 -13.67 4.87
N LEU A 209 14.12 -14.11 5.74
CA LEU A 209 14.42 -14.90 6.91
C LEU A 209 15.07 -16.24 6.54
N LEU A 210 14.53 -16.93 5.53
CA LEU A 210 15.03 -18.23 5.03
C LEU A 210 16.36 -18.09 4.27
N LEU A 211 16.60 -16.96 3.60
CA LEU A 211 17.91 -16.66 3.00
C LEU A 211 18.99 -16.46 4.08
N LYS A 212 18.61 -15.83 5.20
CA LYS A 212 19.54 -15.44 6.25
C LYS A 212 19.86 -16.56 7.23
N TYR A 213 18.84 -17.24 7.73
CA TYR A 213 18.98 -18.28 8.75
C TYR A 213 18.71 -19.65 8.12
N LYS A 214 19.66 -20.57 8.31
CA LYS A 214 19.59 -21.93 7.75
C LYS A 214 19.33 -23.01 8.80
N ARG A 215 19.43 -22.65 10.08
CA ARG A 215 19.10 -23.55 11.20
C ARG A 215 17.62 -23.37 11.54
N ILE A 216 16.88 -24.47 11.60
CA ILE A 216 15.42 -24.46 11.79
C ILE A 216 15.00 -23.67 13.04
N TRP A 217 15.71 -23.81 14.15
CA TRP A 217 15.39 -23.09 15.38
C TRP A 217 15.61 -21.56 15.24
N GLN A 218 16.59 -21.10 14.46
CA GLN A 218 16.81 -19.67 14.20
C GLN A 218 15.67 -19.09 13.38
N VAL A 219 15.17 -19.88 12.42
CA VAL A 219 14.01 -19.51 11.60
C VAL A 219 12.77 -19.43 12.46
N ILE A 220 12.52 -20.42 13.33
CA ILE A 220 11.38 -20.40 14.25
C ILE A 220 11.45 -19.19 15.18
N VAL A 221 12.59 -18.95 15.84
CA VAL A 221 12.76 -17.81 16.76
C VAL A 221 12.61 -16.48 16.01
N GLY A 222 13.22 -16.36 14.82
CA GLY A 222 13.09 -15.17 13.99
C GLY A 222 11.66 -14.92 13.54
N PHE A 223 10.94 -15.97 13.13
CA PHE A 223 9.54 -15.89 12.73
C PHE A 223 8.64 -15.47 13.89
N LEU A 224 8.78 -16.10 15.06
CA LEU A 224 8.05 -15.73 16.28
C LEU A 224 8.33 -14.28 16.69
N GLY A 225 9.58 -13.82 16.60
CA GLY A 225 9.92 -12.42 16.81
C GLY A 225 9.27 -11.49 15.77
N GLY A 226 9.19 -11.92 14.51
CA GLY A 226 8.57 -11.19 13.42
C GLY A 226 7.04 -11.08 13.51
N ILE A 227 6.35 -11.97 14.24
CA ILE A 227 4.90 -11.83 14.48
C ILE A 227 4.57 -11.29 15.88
N GLY A 228 5.58 -11.09 16.74
CA GLY A 228 5.39 -10.77 18.15
C GLY A 228 4.59 -9.49 18.41
N VAL A 229 4.86 -8.40 17.68
CA VAL A 229 4.14 -7.12 17.85
C VAL A 229 2.65 -7.23 17.50
N MET A 230 2.28 -8.17 16.63
CA MET A 230 0.88 -8.46 16.28
C MET A 230 0.22 -9.36 17.34
N VAL A 231 0.90 -10.45 17.73
CA VAL A 231 0.33 -11.47 18.62
C VAL A 231 0.20 -10.98 20.06
N LEU A 232 1.16 -10.24 20.60
CA LEU A 232 1.17 -9.85 22.02
C LEU A 232 -0.03 -8.98 22.42
N PRO A 233 -0.39 -7.90 21.71
CA PRO A 233 -1.60 -7.14 22.02
C PRO A 233 -2.86 -7.99 21.90
N LYS A 234 -2.95 -8.83 20.86
CA LYS A 234 -4.08 -9.72 20.64
C LYS A 234 -4.30 -10.67 21.82
N LEU A 235 -3.23 -11.25 22.37
CA LEU A 235 -3.31 -12.08 23.58
C LEU A 235 -3.81 -11.28 24.78
N TYR A 236 -3.34 -10.04 24.97
CA TYR A 236 -3.81 -9.18 26.06
C TYR A 236 -5.32 -8.92 26.01
N PHE A 237 -5.85 -8.51 24.86
CA PHE A 237 -7.29 -8.26 24.71
C PHE A 237 -8.13 -9.53 24.82
N MET A 238 -7.65 -10.64 24.27
CA MET A 238 -8.31 -11.95 24.36
C MET A 238 -8.36 -12.47 25.80
N LEU A 239 -7.27 -12.31 26.58
CA LEU A 239 -7.26 -12.70 27.98
C LEU A 239 -8.25 -11.89 28.81
N TYR A 240 -8.33 -10.57 28.60
CA TYR A 240 -9.31 -9.74 29.27
C TYR A 240 -10.75 -10.13 28.94
N GLN A 241 -11.04 -10.42 27.67
CA GLN A 241 -12.35 -10.94 27.23
C GLN A 241 -12.75 -12.21 27.96
N ASN A 242 -11.84 -13.19 27.99
CA ASN A 242 -12.10 -14.46 28.65
C ASN A 242 -12.32 -14.31 30.16
N LEU A 243 -11.53 -13.45 30.83
CA LEU A 243 -11.62 -13.24 32.28
C LEU A 243 -12.86 -12.42 32.69
N SER A 244 -13.26 -11.45 31.87
CA SER A 244 -14.39 -10.58 32.20
C SER A 244 -15.76 -11.22 31.93
N GLY A 245 -15.81 -12.37 31.26
CA GLY A 245 -17.07 -13.01 30.85
C GLY A 245 -17.90 -12.20 29.85
N LEU A 246 -17.36 -11.05 29.40
CA LEU A 246 -17.99 -10.16 28.45
C LEU A 246 -17.84 -10.75 27.06
N LYS A 247 -18.90 -11.41 26.57
CA LYS A 247 -19.07 -11.65 25.14
C LYS A 247 -19.22 -10.30 24.46
N ILE A 248 -18.50 -10.09 23.36
CA ILE A 248 -18.70 -8.92 22.51
C ILE A 248 -20.18 -8.89 22.13
N LEU A 249 -20.80 -7.70 22.16
CA LEU A 249 -22.10 -7.43 21.52
C LEU A 249 -21.99 -7.46 19.98
N SER A 250 -21.30 -8.47 19.46
CA SER A 250 -21.15 -8.82 18.06
C SER A 250 -21.76 -10.21 17.90
N ASP A 251 -23.08 -10.29 18.16
CA ASP A 251 -23.89 -11.49 17.95
C ASP A 251 -24.12 -11.81 16.45
N LYS A 252 -23.26 -11.26 15.58
CA LYS A 252 -22.97 -11.79 14.25
C LYS A 252 -21.44 -11.83 14.10
N ASP A 253 -20.90 -13.03 14.02
CA ASP A 253 -19.54 -13.34 13.56
C ASP A 253 -18.36 -13.05 14.51
N SER A 254 -18.21 -13.92 15.51
CA SER A 254 -16.96 -14.48 16.06
C SER A 254 -15.72 -13.58 16.27
N THR A 255 -15.35 -13.39 17.54
CA THR A 255 -13.96 -13.21 18.03
C THR A 255 -13.07 -12.32 17.16
N ILE A 256 -13.36 -11.01 17.13
CA ILE A 256 -12.58 -9.76 16.85
C ILE A 256 -11.49 -9.76 15.76
N VAL A 257 -10.79 -10.86 15.51
CA VAL A 257 -9.73 -10.99 14.51
C VAL A 257 -9.91 -12.24 13.65
N SER A 258 -10.64 -13.27 14.08
CA SER A 258 -10.76 -14.53 13.30
C SER A 258 -11.83 -14.50 12.23
N ALA A 259 -13.01 -13.88 12.45
CA ALA A 259 -14.06 -13.84 11.42
C ALA A 259 -13.60 -13.09 10.17
N ASN A 260 -13.07 -11.90 10.38
CA ASN A 260 -12.54 -11.08 9.30
C ASN A 260 -11.32 -11.75 8.68
N ALA A 261 -10.36 -12.28 9.45
CA ALA A 261 -9.23 -13.00 8.86
C ALA A 261 -9.67 -14.23 8.05
N VAL A 262 -10.61 -15.03 8.53
CA VAL A 262 -11.12 -16.21 7.82
C VAL A 262 -11.85 -15.80 6.53
N ARG A 263 -12.69 -14.76 6.58
CA ARG A 263 -13.38 -14.23 5.39
C ARG A 263 -12.41 -13.55 4.40
N TYR A 264 -11.41 -12.82 4.89
CA TYR A 264 -10.36 -12.26 4.04
C TYR A 264 -9.48 -13.36 3.41
N ILE A 265 -9.16 -14.42 4.16
CA ILE A 265 -8.41 -15.57 3.64
C ILE A 265 -9.23 -16.29 2.57
N SER A 266 -10.52 -16.54 2.80
CA SER A 266 -11.40 -17.19 1.80
C SER A 266 -11.61 -16.32 0.57
N ASP A 267 -11.91 -15.05 0.74
CA ASP A 267 -12.36 -14.19 -0.36
C ASP A 267 -11.19 -13.65 -1.20
N TYR A 268 -10.01 -13.47 -0.60
CA TYR A 268 -8.86 -12.86 -1.28
C TYR A 268 -7.70 -13.84 -1.54
N LEU A 269 -7.32 -14.65 -0.54
CA LEU A 269 -6.16 -15.56 -0.70
C LEU A 269 -6.53 -16.86 -1.43
N TRP A 270 -7.79 -17.29 -1.30
CA TRP A 270 -8.31 -18.50 -1.93
C TRP A 270 -9.06 -18.22 -3.24
N SER A 271 -8.98 -16.99 -3.76
CA SER A 271 -9.74 -16.55 -4.94
C SER A 271 -9.30 -17.19 -6.26
N SER A 272 -8.14 -17.86 -6.29
CA SER A 272 -7.66 -18.57 -7.48
C SER A 272 -6.97 -19.88 -7.09
N GLU A 273 -7.40 -20.97 -7.71
CA GLU A 273 -6.94 -22.33 -7.41
C GLU A 273 -6.34 -23.01 -8.64
N ALA A 274 -5.38 -23.91 -8.40
CA ALA A 274 -4.81 -24.81 -9.39
C ALA A 274 -5.19 -26.26 -9.04
N PRO A 275 -5.69 -27.07 -9.98
CA PRO A 275 -5.78 -28.50 -9.77
C PRO A 275 -4.37 -29.10 -9.75
N ILE A 276 -3.97 -29.72 -8.64
CA ILE A 276 -2.69 -30.43 -8.51
C ILE A 276 -2.98 -31.88 -8.10
N ALA A 277 -2.79 -32.80 -9.04
CA ALA A 277 -3.06 -34.23 -8.92
C ALA A 277 -4.50 -34.53 -8.44
N THR A 278 -4.73 -34.56 -7.12
CA THR A 278 -6.01 -34.92 -6.48
C THR A 278 -6.60 -33.80 -5.62
N ILE A 279 -5.94 -32.65 -5.47
CA ILE A 279 -6.36 -31.55 -4.58
C ILE A 279 -6.20 -30.19 -5.29
N TYR A 280 -7.04 -29.21 -4.94
CA TYR A 280 -6.89 -27.82 -5.36
C TYR A 280 -6.02 -27.05 -4.37
N ILE A 281 -4.95 -26.41 -4.86
CA ILE A 281 -4.08 -25.55 -4.04
C ILE A 281 -4.11 -24.13 -4.63
N PRO A 282 -4.27 -23.07 -3.80
CA PRO A 282 -4.23 -21.71 -4.29
C PRO A 282 -2.86 -21.37 -4.88
N TRP A 283 -2.88 -20.67 -6.02
CA TRP A 283 -1.67 -20.28 -6.74
C TRP A 283 -0.68 -19.50 -5.87
N LEU A 284 -1.19 -18.66 -4.96
CA LEU A 284 -0.40 -17.93 -3.97
C LEU A 284 0.54 -18.85 -3.19
N PHE A 285 -0.02 -19.89 -2.56
CA PHE A 285 0.74 -20.79 -1.70
C PHE A 285 1.68 -21.66 -2.51
N PHE A 286 1.26 -22.09 -3.70
CA PHE A 286 2.12 -22.87 -4.59
C PHE A 286 3.40 -22.10 -4.97
N PHE A 287 3.27 -20.90 -5.53
CA PHE A 287 4.43 -20.12 -5.94
C PHE A 287 5.24 -19.59 -4.75
N SER A 288 4.58 -19.20 -3.66
CA SER A 288 5.29 -18.77 -2.44
C SER A 288 6.11 -19.91 -1.84
N PHE A 289 5.58 -21.13 -1.82
CA PHE A 289 6.30 -22.30 -1.32
C PHE A 289 7.54 -22.60 -2.18
N ILE A 290 7.42 -22.52 -3.51
CA ILE A 290 8.57 -22.66 -4.42
C ILE A 290 9.65 -21.61 -4.08
N LEU A 291 9.26 -20.35 -3.91
CA LEU A 291 10.18 -19.28 -3.53
C LEU A 291 10.85 -19.55 -2.17
N TRP A 292 10.09 -20.02 -1.19
CA TRP A 292 10.58 -20.32 0.17
C TRP A 292 11.57 -21.48 0.17
N VAL A 293 11.25 -22.57 -0.54
CA VAL A 293 12.15 -23.72 -0.73
C VAL A 293 13.45 -23.27 -1.38
N TRP A 294 13.36 -22.50 -2.47
CA TRP A 294 14.54 -21.96 -3.13
C TRP A 294 15.37 -21.08 -2.18
N CYS A 295 14.73 -20.17 -1.43
CA CYS A 295 15.40 -19.31 -0.45
C CYS A 295 16.09 -20.12 0.65
N TRP A 296 15.46 -21.17 1.15
CA TRP A 296 16.03 -22.05 2.17
C TRP A 296 17.29 -22.76 1.68
N PHE A 297 17.23 -23.41 0.52
CA PHE A 297 18.34 -24.19 -0.03
C PHE A 297 19.45 -23.34 -0.66
N ASN A 298 19.16 -22.09 -1.04
CA ASN A 298 20.18 -21.19 -1.55
C ASN A 298 21.15 -20.75 -0.43
N LYS A 299 22.36 -21.31 -0.44
CA LYS A 299 23.43 -21.04 0.54
C LYS A 299 24.40 -19.93 0.10
N LYS A 300 24.28 -19.44 -1.13
CA LYS A 300 25.17 -18.40 -1.68
C LYS A 300 24.78 -17.03 -1.10
N GLU A 301 25.78 -16.20 -0.76
CA GLU A 301 25.53 -14.78 -0.45
C GLU A 301 25.08 -14.09 -1.75
N LEU A 302 23.86 -13.60 -1.75
CA LEU A 302 23.27 -12.93 -2.91
C LEU A 302 23.66 -11.45 -2.94
N SER A 303 23.73 -10.88 -4.13
CA SER A 303 23.88 -9.44 -4.28
C SER A 303 22.65 -8.71 -3.72
N ASN A 304 22.85 -7.48 -3.22
CA ASN A 304 21.73 -6.66 -2.72
C ASN A 304 20.64 -6.44 -3.79
N LYS A 305 21.03 -6.35 -5.08
CA LYS A 305 20.10 -6.23 -6.21
C LYS A 305 19.20 -7.45 -6.31
N MET A 306 19.78 -8.66 -6.22
CA MET A 306 19.03 -9.92 -6.23
C MET A 306 18.11 -10.04 -5.01
N ILE A 307 18.54 -9.55 -3.85
CA ILE A 307 17.68 -9.52 -2.64
C ILE A 307 16.45 -8.63 -2.86
N ILE A 308 16.60 -7.44 -3.45
CA ILE A 308 15.45 -6.58 -3.81
C ILE A 308 14.56 -7.28 -4.84
N TYR A 309 15.14 -7.97 -5.83
CA TYR A 309 14.36 -8.75 -6.79
C TYR A 309 13.56 -9.87 -6.14
N ILE A 310 14.10 -10.55 -5.13
CA ILE A 310 13.36 -11.56 -4.35
C ILE A 310 12.20 -10.92 -3.57
N CYS A 311 12.39 -9.72 -3.01
CA CYS A 311 11.31 -8.97 -2.38
C CYS A 311 10.20 -8.62 -3.39
N LEU A 312 10.60 -8.20 -4.59
CA LEU A 312 9.68 -7.94 -5.71
C LEU A 312 8.91 -9.21 -6.08
N ILE A 313 9.57 -10.35 -6.28
CA ILE A 313 8.93 -11.62 -6.61
C ILE A 313 7.95 -12.06 -5.52
N GLY A 314 8.34 -12.00 -4.23
CA GLY A 314 7.46 -12.35 -3.13
C GLY A 314 6.16 -11.55 -3.12
N MET A 315 6.25 -10.23 -3.31
CA MET A 315 5.06 -9.37 -3.41
C MET A 315 4.31 -9.54 -4.73
N SER A 316 5.00 -9.87 -5.83
CA SER A 316 4.38 -10.06 -7.15
C SER A 316 3.54 -11.32 -7.21
N ILE A 317 3.98 -12.41 -6.56
CA ILE A 317 3.16 -13.61 -6.40
C ILE A 317 1.83 -13.21 -5.77
N PHE A 318 1.86 -12.51 -4.64
CA PHE A 318 0.66 -12.01 -3.99
C PHE A 318 -0.22 -11.15 -4.91
N MET A 319 0.34 -10.17 -5.62
CA MET A 319 -0.44 -9.26 -6.47
C MET A 319 -1.04 -9.94 -7.72
N LEU A 320 -0.37 -10.95 -8.28
CA LEU A 320 -0.81 -11.60 -9.51
C LEU A 320 -1.74 -12.81 -9.27
N THR A 321 -1.67 -13.44 -8.11
CA THR A 321 -2.45 -14.66 -7.82
C THR A 321 -3.67 -14.42 -6.93
N CYS A 322 -3.74 -13.29 -6.23
CA CYS A 322 -4.85 -12.99 -5.34
C CYS A 322 -5.76 -11.92 -5.93
N TYR A 323 -7.03 -11.93 -5.52
CA TYR A 323 -7.84 -10.73 -5.60
C TYR A 323 -7.21 -9.68 -4.68
N THR A 324 -6.99 -8.46 -5.15
CA THR A 324 -6.28 -7.41 -4.40
C THR A 324 -7.09 -6.12 -4.35
N HIS A 325 -7.09 -5.48 -3.18
CA HIS A 325 -7.70 -4.17 -3.05
C HIS A 325 -6.85 -3.11 -3.77
N PRO A 326 -7.46 -2.09 -4.41
CA PRO A 326 -6.75 -1.08 -5.19
C PRO A 326 -5.49 -0.49 -4.54
N GLN A 327 -5.58 -0.13 -3.27
CA GLN A 327 -4.49 0.56 -2.57
C GLN A 327 -3.28 -0.34 -2.29
N TRP A 328 -3.42 -1.67 -2.32
CA TRP A 328 -2.34 -2.58 -1.95
C TRP A 328 -1.21 -2.60 -2.97
N MET A 329 -1.46 -2.21 -4.22
CA MET A 329 -0.41 -2.13 -5.24
C MET A 329 0.76 -1.20 -4.84
N ILE A 330 0.58 -0.26 -3.90
CA ILE A 330 1.69 0.54 -3.37
C ILE A 330 2.81 -0.33 -2.78
N LEU A 331 2.49 -1.52 -2.26
CA LEU A 331 3.42 -2.41 -1.58
C LEU A 331 4.52 -2.94 -2.51
N ILE A 332 4.30 -2.93 -3.83
CA ILE A 332 5.29 -3.39 -4.80
C ILE A 332 6.17 -2.28 -5.37
N MET A 333 5.65 -1.05 -5.40
CA MET A 333 6.23 0.04 -6.17
C MET A 333 7.67 0.40 -5.76
N PRO A 334 8.07 0.39 -4.47
CA PRO A 334 9.45 0.68 -4.11
C PRO A 334 10.46 -0.27 -4.76
N TYR A 335 10.15 -1.55 -4.87
CA TYR A 335 11.10 -2.53 -5.41
C TYR A 335 11.30 -2.35 -6.91
N ILE A 336 10.21 -2.05 -7.63
CA ILE A 336 10.25 -1.69 -9.05
C ILE A 336 11.13 -0.44 -9.22
N ALA A 337 10.80 0.66 -8.53
CA ALA A 337 11.53 1.93 -8.65
C ALA A 337 13.01 1.83 -8.23
N ILE A 338 13.32 0.95 -7.26
CA ILE A 338 14.70 0.64 -6.89
C ILE A 338 15.41 -0.06 -8.06
N LEU A 339 14.85 -1.16 -8.59
CA LEU A 339 15.52 -1.98 -9.61
C LEU A 339 15.68 -1.25 -10.95
N GLU A 340 14.69 -0.47 -11.37
CA GLU A 340 14.75 0.34 -12.60
C GLU A 340 15.93 1.32 -12.61
N CYS A 341 16.26 1.87 -11.44
CA CYS A 341 17.26 2.92 -11.30
C CYS A 341 18.64 2.43 -10.88
N ILE A 342 18.79 1.15 -10.50
CA ILE A 342 20.09 0.60 -10.10
C ILE A 342 21.03 0.45 -11.31
N GLU A 343 20.55 0.01 -12.47
CA GLU A 343 21.39 -0.25 -13.65
C GLU A 343 20.95 0.48 -14.94
N TRP A 344 19.80 1.17 -14.96
CA TRP A 344 19.21 1.85 -16.15
C TRP A 344 19.12 1.00 -17.42
N THR A 345 19.33 -0.31 -17.32
CA THR A 345 19.21 -1.28 -18.40
C THR A 345 17.74 -1.42 -18.81
N ASN A 346 17.46 -1.37 -20.12
CA ASN A 346 16.10 -1.43 -20.67
C ASN A 346 15.14 -0.38 -20.09
N LEU A 347 15.65 0.75 -19.59
CA LEU A 347 14.85 1.76 -18.88
C LEU A 347 13.58 2.19 -19.62
N PRO A 348 13.57 2.46 -20.95
CA PRO A 348 12.33 2.79 -21.66
C PRO A 348 11.25 1.71 -21.53
N MET A 349 11.65 0.43 -21.64
CA MET A 349 10.73 -0.71 -21.56
C MET A 349 10.22 -0.91 -20.13
N CYS A 350 11.08 -0.75 -19.13
CA CYS A 350 10.67 -0.82 -17.73
C CYS A 350 9.62 0.26 -17.41
N LEU A 351 9.93 1.53 -17.73
CA LEU A 351 9.02 2.64 -17.45
C LEU A 351 7.69 2.53 -18.22
N PHE A 352 7.73 2.07 -19.47
CA PHE A 352 6.53 1.79 -20.24
C PHE A 352 5.68 0.69 -19.59
N CYS A 353 6.30 -0.43 -19.20
CA CYS A 353 5.62 -1.53 -18.52
C CYS A 353 5.05 -1.09 -17.16
N GLU A 354 5.78 -0.27 -16.39
CA GLU A 354 5.30 0.27 -15.11
C GLU A 354 4.03 1.13 -15.29
N VAL A 355 4.01 2.01 -16.30
CA VAL A 355 2.83 2.84 -16.62
C VAL A 355 1.65 1.97 -17.05
N CYS A 356 1.88 1.04 -17.98
CA CYS A 356 0.84 0.11 -18.43
C CYS A 356 0.30 -0.76 -17.30
N MET A 357 1.18 -1.21 -16.39
CA MET A 357 0.81 -1.96 -15.20
C MET A 357 -0.09 -1.13 -14.29
N GLY A 358 0.33 0.10 -13.95
CA GLY A 358 -0.43 0.98 -13.07
C GLY A 358 -1.78 1.39 -13.65
N ILE A 359 -1.82 1.86 -14.90
CA ILE A 359 -3.06 2.28 -15.57
C ILE A 359 -3.98 1.07 -15.81
N GLY A 360 -3.44 -0.05 -16.30
CA GLY A 360 -4.20 -1.28 -16.51
C GLY A 360 -4.85 -1.79 -15.23
N HIS A 361 -4.11 -1.75 -14.11
CA HIS A 361 -4.65 -2.12 -12.80
C HIS A 361 -5.78 -1.18 -12.36
N ILE A 362 -5.59 0.13 -12.45
CA ILE A 362 -6.62 1.12 -12.09
C ILE A 362 -7.90 0.87 -12.90
N LEU A 363 -7.79 0.77 -14.23
CA LEU A 363 -8.93 0.59 -15.13
C LEU A 363 -9.64 -0.75 -14.91
N TRP A 364 -8.89 -1.81 -14.60
CA TRP A 364 -9.51 -3.08 -14.19
C TRP A 364 -10.26 -2.95 -12.88
N MET A 365 -9.68 -2.25 -11.89
CA MET A 365 -10.29 -2.07 -10.57
C MET A 365 -11.46 -1.11 -10.54
N VAL A 366 -11.66 -0.27 -11.57
CA VAL A 366 -12.91 0.50 -11.75
C VAL A 366 -14.14 -0.40 -11.76
N ARG A 367 -14.02 -1.65 -12.22
CA ARG A 367 -15.12 -2.62 -12.17
C ARG A 367 -15.32 -3.22 -10.78
N ASN A 368 -14.22 -3.62 -10.12
CA ASN A 368 -14.28 -4.45 -8.92
C ASN A 368 -14.30 -3.65 -7.61
N ALA A 369 -13.82 -2.41 -7.66
CA ALA A 369 -13.83 -1.46 -6.55
C ALA A 369 -14.25 -0.04 -7.05
N PRO A 370 -15.43 0.09 -7.68
CA PRO A 370 -15.89 1.33 -8.30
C PRO A 370 -15.97 2.51 -7.32
N GLN A 371 -16.22 2.24 -6.03
CA GLN A 371 -16.23 3.22 -4.95
C GLN A 371 -14.89 3.95 -4.73
N CYS A 372 -13.77 3.38 -5.21
CA CYS A 372 -12.44 3.99 -5.11
C CYS A 372 -12.14 5.01 -6.23
N TYR A 373 -12.96 5.09 -7.28
CA TYR A 373 -12.65 5.84 -8.51
C TYR A 373 -13.80 6.71 -9.02
N SER A 374 -14.86 6.84 -8.23
CA SER A 374 -16.09 7.52 -8.61
C SER A 374 -16.25 8.84 -7.88
N TYR A 375 -17.34 9.55 -8.20
CA TYR A 375 -17.74 10.77 -7.50
C TYR A 375 -17.81 10.60 -5.97
N ASN A 376 -17.99 9.37 -5.49
CA ASN A 376 -18.07 9.05 -4.07
C ASN A 376 -16.88 9.58 -3.26
N ILE A 377 -15.65 9.44 -3.76
CA ILE A 377 -14.47 9.91 -3.00
C ILE A 377 -14.36 11.43 -2.90
N ILE A 378 -15.01 12.16 -3.83
CA ILE A 378 -15.09 13.62 -3.80
C ILE A 378 -16.16 14.04 -2.82
N ASN A 379 -17.34 13.42 -2.90
CA ASN A 379 -18.43 13.70 -1.98
C ASN A 379 -18.03 13.42 -0.52
N ASN A 380 -17.30 12.33 -0.28
CA ASN A 380 -16.77 12.00 1.05
C ASN A 380 -15.82 13.06 1.64
N MET A 381 -15.14 13.84 0.79
CA MET A 381 -14.21 14.89 1.25
C MET A 381 -14.90 16.25 1.36
N LEU A 382 -15.73 16.60 0.38
CA LEU A 382 -16.28 17.95 0.22
C LEU A 382 -17.74 18.08 0.69
N HIS A 383 -18.41 16.97 0.98
CA HIS A 383 -19.81 16.91 1.46
C HIS A 383 -20.77 17.72 0.58
N PHE A 384 -20.59 17.69 -0.74
CA PHE A 384 -21.43 18.44 -1.69
C PHE A 384 -22.89 17.97 -1.72
N GLU A 385 -23.12 16.70 -1.41
CA GLU A 385 -24.45 16.10 -1.35
C GLU A 385 -24.69 15.50 0.03
N GLU A 386 -25.82 15.89 0.63
CA GLU A 386 -26.26 15.38 1.93
C GLU A 386 -26.77 13.94 1.84
N GLY A 387 -26.52 13.18 2.91
CA GLY A 387 -27.01 11.81 3.10
C GLY A 387 -26.05 10.71 2.65
N ASN A 388 -26.42 9.46 2.95
CA ASN A 388 -25.59 8.26 2.70
C ASN A 388 -25.75 7.72 1.27
N ARG A 389 -25.90 8.60 0.26
CA ARG A 389 -26.02 8.16 -1.12
C ARG A 389 -24.67 7.67 -1.63
N GLU A 390 -24.67 6.47 -2.19
CA GLU A 390 -23.48 5.84 -2.75
C GLU A 390 -23.40 6.08 -4.26
N PHE A 391 -22.33 6.75 -4.70
CA PHE A 391 -22.12 7.10 -6.11
C PHE A 391 -21.12 6.17 -6.79
N TRP A 392 -21.12 4.89 -6.44
CA TRP A 392 -20.05 3.97 -6.80
C TRP A 392 -19.78 3.92 -8.31
N PHE A 393 -20.82 3.92 -9.14
CA PHE A 393 -20.67 3.81 -10.60
C PHE A 393 -20.68 5.17 -11.33
N THR A 394 -20.87 6.28 -10.60
CA THR A 394 -20.88 7.63 -11.18
C THR A 394 -19.44 8.11 -11.41
N GLY A 395 -18.94 7.90 -12.61
CA GLY A 395 -17.58 8.24 -13.01
C GLY A 395 -17.12 7.47 -14.23
N ILE A 396 -15.84 7.13 -14.27
CA ILE A 396 -15.20 6.41 -15.39
C ILE A 396 -15.92 5.12 -15.78
N TRP A 397 -16.56 4.42 -14.83
CA TRP A 397 -17.33 3.22 -15.13
C TRP A 397 -18.47 3.49 -16.13
N LEU A 398 -19.23 4.57 -15.92
CA LEU A 398 -20.34 4.94 -16.82
C LEU A 398 -19.83 5.32 -18.22
N TYR A 399 -18.70 6.01 -18.31
CA TYR A 399 -18.06 6.31 -19.60
C TYR A 399 -17.65 5.02 -20.32
N ILE A 400 -17.07 4.05 -19.63
CA ILE A 400 -16.72 2.74 -20.20
C ILE A 400 -17.97 1.98 -20.63
N SER A 401 -19.05 2.03 -19.85
CA SER A 401 -20.34 1.42 -20.20
C SER A 401 -20.94 2.02 -21.48
N LYS A 402 -20.90 3.35 -21.62
CA LYS A 402 -21.32 4.03 -22.85
C LYS A 402 -20.41 3.74 -24.03
N LEU A 403 -19.10 3.67 -23.81
CA LEU A 403 -18.16 3.28 -24.87
C LEU A 403 -18.47 1.86 -25.36
N SER A 404 -18.72 0.93 -24.44
CA SER A 404 -19.11 -0.46 -24.73
C SER A 404 -20.35 -0.53 -25.63
N SER A 405 -21.37 0.29 -25.37
CA SER A 405 -22.58 0.31 -26.21
C SER A 405 -22.33 0.90 -27.60
N VAL A 406 -21.50 1.96 -27.71
CA VAL A 406 -21.15 2.61 -28.99
C VAL A 406 -20.31 1.72 -29.89
N VAL A 407 -19.34 1.00 -29.32
CA VAL A 407 -18.41 0.16 -30.10
C VAL A 407 -18.92 -1.29 -30.27
N HIS A 408 -20.08 -1.62 -29.71
CA HIS A 408 -20.68 -2.96 -29.73
C HIS A 408 -19.77 -4.07 -29.17
N ILE A 409 -18.83 -3.74 -28.29
CA ILE A 409 -17.99 -4.69 -27.56
C ILE A 409 -18.55 -4.83 -26.16
N SER A 410 -18.80 -6.06 -25.70
CA SER A 410 -19.26 -6.31 -24.33
C SER A 410 -18.31 -5.69 -23.29
N ILE A 411 -18.87 -5.06 -22.27
CA ILE A 411 -18.14 -4.40 -21.19
C ILE A 411 -17.18 -5.38 -20.47
N ASP A 412 -17.53 -6.66 -20.42
CA ASP A 412 -16.68 -7.71 -19.85
C ASP A 412 -15.38 -7.88 -20.62
N HIS A 413 -15.44 -7.82 -21.96
CA HIS A 413 -14.27 -7.94 -22.81
C HIS A 413 -13.35 -6.72 -22.69
N ILE A 414 -13.92 -5.53 -22.49
CA ILE A 414 -13.14 -4.31 -22.24
C ILE A 414 -12.37 -4.42 -20.91
N PHE A 415 -13.04 -4.81 -19.82
CA PHE A 415 -12.38 -4.99 -18.53
C PHE A 415 -11.39 -6.17 -18.53
N LEU A 416 -11.66 -7.23 -19.29
CA LEU A 416 -10.71 -8.31 -19.52
C LEU A 416 -9.45 -7.81 -20.23
N ALA A 417 -9.60 -6.93 -21.23
CA ALA A 417 -8.46 -6.31 -21.91
C ALA A 417 -7.59 -5.49 -20.94
N PHE A 418 -8.21 -4.69 -20.05
CA PHE A 418 -7.46 -3.95 -19.01
C PHE A 418 -6.70 -4.87 -18.07
N ARG A 419 -7.33 -5.97 -17.62
CA ARG A 419 -6.68 -7.00 -16.80
C ARG A 419 -5.50 -7.65 -17.54
N SER A 420 -5.67 -7.96 -18.82
CA SER A 420 -4.61 -8.55 -19.65
C SER A 420 -3.43 -7.60 -19.82
N VAL A 421 -3.67 -6.30 -20.05
CA VAL A 421 -2.62 -5.27 -20.09
C VAL A 421 -1.87 -5.21 -18.76
N PHE A 422 -2.60 -5.18 -17.64
CA PHE A 422 -2.00 -5.21 -16.31
C PHE A 422 -1.09 -6.43 -16.11
N VAL A 423 -1.61 -7.64 -16.33
CA VAL A 423 -0.85 -8.87 -16.09
C VAL A 423 0.36 -8.99 -17.03
N ALA A 424 0.16 -8.72 -18.33
CA ALA A 424 1.24 -8.84 -19.31
C ALA A 424 2.37 -7.84 -19.07
N SER A 425 2.03 -6.57 -18.83
CA SER A 425 3.03 -5.53 -18.53
C SER A 425 3.76 -5.81 -17.22
N PHE A 426 3.07 -6.33 -16.20
CA PHE A 426 3.69 -6.70 -14.93
C PHE A 426 4.67 -7.87 -15.10
N ILE A 427 4.29 -8.94 -15.82
CA ILE A 427 5.20 -10.07 -16.09
C ILE A 427 6.42 -9.61 -16.91
N LEU A 428 6.22 -8.79 -17.94
CA LEU A 428 7.31 -8.22 -18.73
C LEU A 428 8.24 -7.35 -17.87
N LEU A 429 7.67 -6.54 -16.98
CA LEU A 429 8.44 -5.72 -16.04
C LEU A 429 9.35 -6.61 -15.16
N LEU A 430 8.82 -7.71 -14.60
CA LEU A 430 9.62 -8.67 -13.83
C LEU A 430 10.82 -9.22 -14.63
N ILE A 431 10.62 -9.50 -15.92
CA ILE A 431 11.68 -9.99 -16.79
C ILE A 431 12.73 -8.90 -17.06
N TYR A 432 12.31 -7.66 -17.31
CA TYR A 432 13.22 -6.56 -17.63
C TYR A 432 14.02 -6.06 -16.43
N VAL A 433 13.45 -6.08 -15.22
CA VAL A 433 14.14 -5.67 -13.98
C VAL A 433 14.95 -6.78 -13.33
N TYR A 434 14.98 -7.98 -13.93
CA TYR A 434 15.78 -9.10 -13.44
C TYR A 434 17.27 -8.73 -13.40
N PRO A 435 17.95 -8.86 -12.24
CA PRO A 435 19.38 -8.58 -12.13
C PRO A 435 20.21 -9.57 -12.96
N ARG A 436 20.81 -9.10 -14.07
CA ARG A 436 21.70 -9.92 -14.92
C ARG A 436 23.16 -9.72 -14.50
N GLU A 437 23.92 -10.81 -14.38
CA GLU A 437 25.37 -10.72 -14.21
C GLU A 437 25.99 -10.28 -15.56
N ARG A 438 26.62 -9.09 -15.58
CA ARG A 438 27.27 -8.49 -16.75
C ARG A 438 26.35 -8.22 -17.95
N GLN A 439 25.73 -7.05 -17.97
CA GLN A 439 25.54 -6.33 -19.23
C GLN A 439 26.39 -5.06 -19.18
N GLN A 440 27.08 -4.76 -20.28
CA GLN A 440 27.62 -3.42 -20.50
C GLN A 440 26.44 -2.46 -20.36
N GLU A 441 26.55 -1.46 -19.48
CA GLU A 441 25.58 -0.38 -19.42
C GLU A 441 25.45 0.16 -20.85
N THR A 442 24.25 0.05 -21.43
CA THR A 442 23.96 0.81 -22.63
C THR A 442 24.07 2.26 -22.17
N ALA A 443 25.06 2.98 -22.67
CA ALA A 443 25.30 4.37 -22.32
C ALA A 443 24.13 5.22 -22.89
N VAL A 444 22.98 5.18 -22.23
CA VAL A 444 21.87 6.07 -22.52
C VAL A 444 22.33 7.45 -22.06
N GLU A 445 22.29 8.43 -22.95
CA GLU A 445 22.68 9.79 -22.61
C GLU A 445 21.86 10.28 -21.41
N SER A 446 22.54 10.91 -20.45
CA SER A 446 21.91 11.37 -19.21
C SER A 446 20.66 12.22 -19.47
N LYS A 447 20.62 13.00 -20.57
CA LYS A 447 19.47 13.84 -20.96
C LYS A 447 18.25 13.02 -21.38
N GLU A 448 18.46 11.92 -22.10
CA GLU A 448 17.38 11.03 -22.54
C GLU A 448 16.74 10.30 -21.35
N VAL A 449 17.57 9.83 -20.41
CA VAL A 449 17.11 9.23 -19.15
C VAL A 449 16.16 10.16 -18.38
N ARG A 450 16.50 11.44 -18.23
CA ARG A 450 15.64 12.42 -17.51
C ARG A 450 14.29 12.61 -18.21
N ARG A 451 14.31 12.69 -19.55
CA ARG A 451 13.09 12.89 -20.36
C ARG A 451 12.13 11.72 -20.17
N LEU A 452 12.64 10.48 -20.13
CA LEU A 452 11.81 9.29 -19.96
C LEU A 452 11.10 9.28 -18.60
N PHE A 453 11.82 9.59 -17.51
CA PHE A 453 11.18 9.68 -16.18
C PHE A 453 10.11 10.77 -16.11
N TYR A 454 10.35 11.95 -16.70
CA TYR A 454 9.33 13.01 -16.73
C TYR A 454 8.12 12.61 -17.56
N LEU A 455 8.32 12.04 -18.75
CA LEU A 455 7.22 11.57 -19.59
C LEU A 455 6.38 10.52 -18.85
N LYS A 456 7.04 9.54 -18.22
CA LYS A 456 6.39 8.53 -17.38
C LYS A 456 5.55 9.17 -16.27
N SER A 457 6.10 10.15 -15.56
CA SER A 457 5.39 10.83 -14.48
C SER A 457 4.21 11.66 -14.99
N MET A 458 4.36 12.35 -16.12
CA MET A 458 3.26 13.12 -16.73
C MET A 458 2.10 12.22 -17.15
N ILE A 459 2.39 11.09 -17.80
CA ILE A 459 1.36 10.11 -18.18
C ILE A 459 0.70 9.52 -16.93
N SER A 460 1.50 9.19 -15.91
CA SER A 460 0.99 8.67 -14.63
C SER A 460 0.03 9.64 -13.95
N MET A 461 0.24 10.95 -14.06
CA MET A 461 -0.63 11.96 -13.42
C MET A 461 -2.03 12.04 -14.02
N LEU A 462 -2.23 11.55 -15.26
CA LEU A 462 -3.55 11.53 -15.88
C LEU A 462 -4.57 10.74 -15.05
N VAL A 463 -4.11 9.73 -14.29
CA VAL A 463 -4.99 8.89 -13.46
C VAL A 463 -5.62 9.68 -12.31
N LEU A 464 -5.00 10.78 -11.86
CA LEU A 464 -5.53 11.63 -10.78
C LEU A 464 -6.87 12.28 -11.18
N GLY A 465 -7.11 12.48 -12.47
CA GLY A 465 -8.35 13.04 -13.00
C GLY A 465 -9.50 12.05 -13.09
N ILE A 466 -9.27 10.74 -12.89
CA ILE A 466 -10.31 9.71 -13.06
C ILE A 466 -11.56 9.98 -12.21
N PRO A 467 -11.46 10.30 -10.91
CA PRO A 467 -12.64 10.59 -10.10
C PRO A 467 -13.39 11.88 -10.52
N LEU A 468 -12.69 12.88 -11.09
CA LEU A 468 -13.33 14.12 -11.58
C LEU A 468 -14.30 13.86 -12.74
N LEU A 469 -14.16 12.76 -13.47
CA LEU A 469 -15.12 12.36 -14.49
C LEU A 469 -16.53 12.19 -13.92
N GLY A 470 -16.64 11.79 -12.64
CA GLY A 470 -17.91 11.73 -11.93
C GLY A 470 -18.54 13.10 -11.69
N VAL A 471 -17.73 14.12 -11.38
CA VAL A 471 -18.22 15.51 -11.20
C VAL A 471 -18.87 16.02 -12.49
N ILE A 472 -18.24 15.78 -13.64
CA ILE A 472 -18.77 16.20 -14.94
C ILE A 472 -20.15 15.55 -15.18
N LEU A 473 -20.29 14.26 -14.89
CA LEU A 473 -21.56 13.55 -15.03
C LEU A 473 -22.64 14.14 -14.10
N ARG A 474 -22.28 14.42 -12.83
CA ARG A 474 -23.19 15.06 -11.87
C ARG A 474 -23.64 16.44 -12.32
N MET A 475 -22.72 17.27 -12.82
CA MET A 475 -23.05 18.61 -13.37
C MET A 475 -23.99 18.54 -14.58
N MET A 476 -23.91 17.45 -15.36
CA MET A 476 -24.81 17.21 -16.51
C MET A 476 -26.15 16.57 -16.12
N GLY A 477 -26.39 16.31 -14.83
CA GLY A 477 -27.60 15.63 -14.34
C GLY A 477 -27.67 14.14 -14.71
N LEU A 478 -26.55 13.53 -15.10
CA LEU A 478 -26.47 12.12 -15.46
C LEU A 478 -26.10 11.30 -14.21
N GLN A 479 -26.87 10.25 -13.91
CA GLN A 479 -26.61 9.31 -12.80
C GLN A 479 -26.03 8.00 -13.30
#